data_AF-A0A7Z9T7P6-F1
#
_entry.id   AF-A0A7Z9T7P6-F1
#
_cell.length_a   1.000
_cell.length_b   1.000
_cell.length_c   1.000
_cell.angle_alpha   90.00
_cell.angle_beta   90.00
_cell.angle_gamma   90.00
#
_symmetry.space_group_name_H-M   'P 1'
#
loop_
_entity.id
_entity.type
_entity.pdbx_description
1 polymer ?
#
loop_
_entity_poly.entity_id
_entity_poly.type
_entity_poly.pdbx_seq_one_letter_code
_entity_poly.pdbx_strand_id
1 'polypeptide(L)'
;MTRTFLLSAFGVFVMVIINSAAQSREATPVATISQIQRAMVSPSSNAIFGVGSQEPETEADWQALEDAAVILTEAGNLFMMDGRKKDDGLWMELAGAMSDAGAAALTAAQARNLDGVFEAGNTLIEVCEACHQPYRDGGRPMGPQPGVDDRR
;
A
#
# COMPACT_ATOMS: atom_id res chain seq x y z
N MET A 1 -46.79 64.51 8.97
CA MET A 1 -47.05 63.15 8.43
C MET A 1 -46.97 63.23 6.91
N THR A 2 -46.06 62.46 6.28
CA THR A 2 -46.26 61.62 5.06
C THR A 2 -44.91 61.33 4.38
N ARG A 3 -44.34 60.18 4.77
CA ARG A 3 -43.57 59.17 4.01
C ARG A 3 -42.72 59.61 2.81
N THR A 4 -41.41 59.65 3.02
CA THR A 4 -40.38 59.56 1.97
C THR A 4 -40.31 58.11 1.47
N PHE A 5 -40.57 57.89 0.18
CA PHE A 5 -40.32 56.60 -0.48
C PHE A 5 -38.88 56.57 -0.98
N LEU A 6 -38.05 55.70 -0.40
CA LEU A 6 -36.73 55.37 -0.94
C LEU A 6 -36.89 54.20 -1.91
N LEU A 7 -36.74 54.48 -3.20
CA LEU A 7 -36.55 53.49 -4.26
C LEU A 7 -35.11 52.94 -4.15
N SER A 8 -34.95 51.82 -3.46
CA SER A 8 -33.71 51.06 -3.48
C SER A 8 -33.56 50.36 -4.83
N ALA A 9 -32.63 50.83 -5.64
CA ALA A 9 -32.24 50.22 -6.91
C ALA A 9 -31.76 48.78 -6.67
N PHE A 10 -32.48 47.83 -7.25
CA PHE A 10 -32.17 46.40 -7.25
C PHE A 10 -31.00 46.15 -8.21
N GLY A 11 -29.77 46.21 -7.70
CA GLY A 11 -28.59 45.72 -8.42
C GLY A 11 -28.50 44.21 -8.26
N VAL A 12 -29.00 43.44 -9.23
CA VAL A 12 -28.80 41.99 -9.28
C VAL A 12 -27.37 41.72 -9.74
N PHE A 13 -26.45 41.60 -8.78
CA PHE A 13 -25.12 41.08 -9.03
C PHE A 13 -25.22 39.55 -9.07
N VAL A 14 -25.31 38.96 -10.28
CA VAL A 14 -25.23 37.51 -10.45
C VAL A 14 -23.79 37.09 -10.18
N MET A 15 -23.53 36.68 -8.94
CA MET A 15 -22.27 36.05 -8.56
C MET A 15 -22.21 34.67 -9.23
N VAL A 16 -21.51 34.58 -10.35
CA VAL A 16 -21.20 33.29 -10.98
C VAL A 16 -20.21 32.58 -10.05
N ILE A 17 -20.75 31.72 -9.18
CA ILE A 17 -19.94 30.78 -8.40
C ILE A 17 -19.40 29.76 -9.38
N ILE A 18 -18.13 29.92 -9.75
CA ILE A 18 -17.39 28.92 -10.50
C ILE A 18 -17.19 27.75 -9.54
N ASN A 19 -18.10 26.77 -9.57
CA ASN A 19 -17.91 25.50 -8.89
C ASN A 19 -16.74 24.78 -9.57
N SER A 20 -15.52 25.04 -9.11
CA SER A 20 -14.38 24.15 -9.35
C SER A 20 -14.59 22.87 -8.55
N ALA A 21 -15.54 22.05 -8.98
CA ALA A 21 -15.57 20.65 -8.62
C ALA A 21 -14.41 19.98 -9.37
N ALA A 22 -13.23 19.97 -8.76
CA ALA A 22 -12.25 18.95 -9.11
C ALA A 22 -12.96 17.60 -8.93
N GLN A 23 -13.27 16.92 -10.03
CA GLN A 23 -13.90 15.61 -9.97
C GLN A 23 -12.97 14.69 -9.19
N SER A 24 -13.37 14.27 -7.98
CA SER A 24 -12.69 13.22 -7.25
C SER A 24 -12.84 11.94 -8.06
N ARG A 25 -11.79 11.54 -8.77
CA ARG A 25 -11.73 10.21 -9.36
C ARG A 25 -11.52 9.22 -8.22
N GLU A 26 -12.50 8.36 -8.00
CA GLU A 26 -12.33 7.20 -7.13
C GLU A 26 -11.26 6.27 -7.73
N ALA A 27 -10.45 5.67 -6.86
CA ALA A 27 -9.39 4.78 -7.30
C ALA A 27 -9.99 3.47 -7.83
N THR A 28 -9.85 3.21 -9.14
CA THR A 28 -10.29 1.94 -9.75
C THR A 28 -9.21 0.86 -9.60
N PRO A 29 -9.50 -0.29 -8.98
CA PRO A 29 -8.59 -1.43 -8.97
C PRO A 29 -8.45 -2.04 -10.38
N VAL A 30 -7.32 -1.78 -11.05
CA VAL A 30 -7.04 -2.35 -12.40
C VAL A 30 -6.30 -3.68 -12.34
N ALA A 31 -5.39 -3.84 -11.38
CA ALA A 31 -4.62 -5.06 -11.17
C ALA A 31 -5.32 -6.01 -10.19
N THR A 32 -5.22 -7.31 -10.46
CA THR A 32 -5.58 -8.37 -9.52
C THR A 32 -4.57 -8.47 -8.38
N ILE A 33 -4.96 -9.10 -7.27
CA ILE A 33 -4.08 -9.38 -6.13
C ILE A 33 -2.82 -10.12 -6.60
N SER A 34 -2.96 -11.16 -7.43
CA SER A 34 -1.82 -11.93 -7.93
C SER A 34 -0.90 -11.13 -8.87
N GLN A 35 -1.43 -10.13 -9.59
CA GLN A 35 -0.60 -9.23 -10.38
C GLN A 35 0.23 -8.30 -9.47
N ILE A 36 -0.38 -7.72 -8.43
CA ILE A 36 0.33 -6.91 -7.43
C ILE A 36 1.37 -7.76 -6.70
N GLN A 37 1.01 -8.97 -6.29
CA GLN A 37 1.94 -9.88 -5.61
C GLN A 37 3.19 -10.13 -6.47
N ARG A 38 3.01 -10.46 -7.75
CA ARG A 38 4.15 -10.74 -8.66
C ARG A 38 4.94 -9.50 -9.05
N ALA A 39 4.28 -8.38 -9.29
CA ALA A 39 4.92 -7.19 -9.85
C ALA A 39 5.54 -6.27 -8.80
N MET A 40 4.99 -6.26 -7.58
CA MET A 40 5.36 -5.33 -6.51
C MET A 40 5.87 -6.08 -5.29
N VAL A 41 5.04 -6.95 -4.69
CA VAL A 41 5.35 -7.54 -3.38
C VAL A 41 6.55 -8.47 -3.46
N SER A 42 6.54 -9.46 -4.34
CA SER A 42 7.63 -10.44 -4.46
C SER A 42 9.01 -9.83 -4.74
N PRO A 43 9.21 -8.95 -5.74
CA PRO A 43 10.53 -8.36 -5.95
C PRO A 43 10.96 -7.45 -4.78
N SER A 44 10.03 -6.71 -4.18
CA SER A 44 10.36 -5.80 -3.07
C SER A 44 10.69 -6.56 -1.79
N SER A 45 9.92 -7.59 -1.45
CA SER A 45 10.20 -8.46 -0.31
C SER A 45 11.51 -9.20 -0.50
N ASN A 46 11.83 -9.66 -1.72
CA ASN A 46 13.12 -10.30 -2.01
C ASN A 46 14.30 -9.37 -1.78
N ALA A 47 14.20 -8.08 -2.12
CA ALA A 47 15.24 -7.11 -1.84
C ALA A 47 15.46 -6.97 -0.32
N ILE A 48 14.38 -6.85 0.47
CA ILE A 48 14.45 -6.74 1.93
C ILE A 48 15.00 -8.03 2.56
N PHE A 49 14.53 -9.21 2.15
CA PHE A 49 15.01 -10.49 2.69
C PHE A 49 16.45 -10.80 2.27
N GLY A 50 16.88 -10.29 1.11
CA GLY A 50 18.21 -10.49 0.56
C GLY A 50 19.33 -9.88 1.39
N VAL A 51 19.04 -8.89 2.24
CA VAL A 51 20.06 -8.14 2.99
C VAL A 51 20.88 -9.02 3.94
N GLY A 52 20.32 -10.13 4.42
CA GLY A 52 21.05 -11.09 5.26
C GLY A 52 22.08 -11.94 4.48
N SER A 53 22.00 -11.95 3.15
CA SER A 53 22.97 -12.64 2.27
C SER A 53 23.90 -11.66 1.55
N GLN A 54 23.41 -10.45 1.26
CA GLN A 54 24.16 -9.40 0.59
C GLN A 54 23.82 -8.06 1.23
N GLU A 55 24.75 -7.54 2.01
CA GLU A 55 24.59 -6.23 2.64
C GLU A 55 24.66 -5.11 1.58
N PRO A 56 23.87 -4.03 1.72
CA PRO A 56 23.97 -2.85 0.88
C PRO A 56 25.27 -2.08 1.16
N GLU A 57 26.11 -1.89 0.14
CA GLU A 57 27.41 -1.24 0.28
C GLU A 57 27.40 0.19 -0.26
N THR A 58 26.63 0.43 -1.31
CA THR A 58 26.59 1.71 -2.03
C THR A 58 25.31 2.47 -1.73
N GLU A 59 25.35 3.78 -1.96
CA GLU A 59 24.16 4.64 -1.90
C GLU A 59 23.03 4.12 -2.82
N ALA A 60 23.39 3.55 -3.97
CA ALA A 60 22.43 2.96 -4.90
C ALA A 60 21.77 1.68 -4.34
N ASP A 61 22.52 0.84 -3.62
CA ASP A 61 21.95 -0.36 -2.99
C ASP A 61 20.94 0.02 -1.90
N TRP A 62 21.29 1.01 -1.10
CA TRP A 62 20.37 1.50 -0.08
C TRP A 62 19.15 2.20 -0.65
N GLN A 63 19.32 3.01 -1.72
CA GLN A 63 18.17 3.59 -2.42
C GLN A 63 17.25 2.50 -2.98
N ALA A 64 17.80 1.40 -3.50
CA ALA A 64 16.99 0.28 -3.97
C ALA A 64 16.19 -0.39 -2.83
N LEU A 65 16.74 -0.46 -1.61
CA LEU A 65 16.02 -0.93 -0.43
C LEU A 65 14.90 0.05 -0.02
N GLU A 66 15.16 1.35 -0.06
CA GLU A 66 14.14 2.37 0.19
C GLU A 66 12.98 2.26 -0.82
N ASP A 67 13.29 2.14 -2.11
CA ASP A 67 12.30 1.99 -3.18
C ASP A 67 11.46 0.72 -2.99
N ALA A 68 12.11 -0.41 -2.64
CA ALA A 68 11.43 -1.66 -2.34
C ALA A 68 10.50 -1.51 -1.12
N ALA A 69 10.95 -0.86 -0.05
CA ALA A 69 10.16 -0.65 1.15
C ALA A 69 8.93 0.26 0.90
N VAL A 70 9.08 1.32 0.09
CA VAL A 70 7.95 2.16 -0.36
C VAL A 70 6.94 1.32 -1.13
N ILE A 71 7.40 0.53 -2.12
CA ILE A 71 6.52 -0.31 -2.94
C ILE A 71 5.74 -1.29 -2.06
N LEU A 72 6.39 -1.91 -1.08
CA LEU A 72 5.76 -2.88 -0.19
C LEU A 72 4.74 -2.23 0.75
N THR A 73 5.07 -1.07 1.29
CA THR A 73 4.18 -0.25 2.12
C THR A 73 2.89 0.05 1.35
N GLU A 74 3.02 0.58 0.14
CA GLU A 74 1.86 0.96 -0.67
C GLU A 74 1.10 -0.26 -1.23
N ALA A 75 1.78 -1.39 -1.45
CA ALA A 75 1.11 -2.61 -1.87
C ALA A 75 0.08 -3.11 -0.83
N GLY A 76 0.34 -2.91 0.47
CA GLY A 76 -0.62 -3.24 1.52
C GLY A 76 -1.88 -2.37 1.45
N ASN A 77 -1.71 -1.06 1.23
CA ASN A 77 -2.83 -0.16 0.94
C ASN A 77 -3.65 -0.63 -0.26
N LEU A 78 -2.98 -1.05 -1.33
CA LEU A 78 -3.64 -1.57 -2.53
C LEU A 78 -4.47 -2.82 -2.26
N PHE A 79 -4.07 -3.68 -1.31
CA PHE A 79 -4.84 -4.87 -0.93
C PHE A 79 -6.08 -4.56 -0.09
N MET A 80 -6.09 -3.42 0.61
CA MET A 80 -7.23 -2.95 1.40
C MET A 80 -8.32 -2.26 0.56
N MET A 81 -8.05 -1.93 -0.71
CA MET A 81 -9.03 -1.29 -1.59
C MET A 81 -10.29 -2.15 -1.80
N ASP A 82 -11.42 -1.48 -1.92
CA ASP A 82 -12.67 -2.11 -2.36
C ASP A 82 -12.48 -2.81 -3.71
N GLY A 83 -13.06 -4.00 -3.86
CA GLY A 83 -12.86 -4.87 -5.02
C GLY A 83 -11.60 -5.75 -4.96
N ARG A 84 -10.69 -5.53 -4.01
CA ARG A 84 -9.55 -6.42 -3.73
C ARG A 84 -9.63 -7.10 -2.37
N LYS A 85 -10.06 -6.39 -1.33
CA LYS A 85 -10.17 -6.98 0.01
C LYS A 85 -11.04 -8.24 0.02
N LYS A 86 -10.64 -9.22 0.83
CA LYS A 86 -11.37 -10.49 0.96
C LYS A 86 -12.44 -10.45 2.04
N ASP A 87 -12.17 -9.69 3.09
CA ASP A 87 -13.08 -9.37 4.18
C ASP A 87 -12.64 -8.08 4.86
N ASP A 88 -13.44 -7.60 5.81
CA ASP A 88 -13.17 -6.41 6.61
C ASP A 88 -12.46 -6.72 7.93
N GLY A 89 -12.00 -7.96 8.14
CA GLY A 89 -11.38 -8.42 9.38
C GLY A 89 -9.90 -8.71 9.20
N LEU A 90 -9.53 -9.99 9.32
CA LEU A 90 -8.14 -10.44 9.30
C LEU A 90 -7.41 -10.03 8.01
N TRP A 91 -8.09 -9.92 6.87
CA TRP A 91 -7.49 -9.42 5.64
C TRP A 91 -6.98 -7.99 5.81
N MET A 92 -7.81 -7.10 6.37
CA MET A 92 -7.48 -5.70 6.58
C MET A 92 -6.37 -5.54 7.61
N GLU A 93 -6.44 -6.32 8.69
CA GLU A 93 -5.40 -6.36 9.73
C GLU A 93 -4.03 -6.71 9.14
N LEU A 94 -3.94 -7.83 8.42
CA LEU A 94 -2.67 -8.32 7.89
C LEU A 94 -2.14 -7.49 6.71
N ALA A 95 -3.03 -6.92 5.87
CA ALA A 95 -2.62 -5.97 4.84
C ALA A 95 -2.09 -4.66 5.43
N GLY A 96 -2.69 -4.19 6.53
CA GLY A 96 -2.18 -3.08 7.35
C GLY A 96 -0.81 -3.41 7.94
N ALA A 97 -0.67 -4.58 8.57
CA ALA A 97 0.59 -5.03 9.15
C ALA A 97 1.72 -5.15 8.11
N MET A 98 1.41 -5.57 6.88
CA MET A 98 2.39 -5.55 5.79
C MET A 98 2.82 -4.13 5.44
N SER A 99 1.87 -3.18 5.46
CA SER A 99 2.15 -1.77 5.22
C SER A 99 3.06 -1.20 6.32
N ASP A 100 2.74 -1.50 7.59
CA ASP A 100 3.51 -1.04 8.75
C ASP A 100 4.93 -1.61 8.77
N ALA A 101 5.10 -2.90 8.47
CA ALA A 101 6.41 -3.52 8.38
C ALA A 101 7.23 -2.97 7.20
N GLY A 102 6.58 -2.67 6.07
CA GLY A 102 7.20 -1.93 4.96
C GLY A 102 7.68 -0.54 5.38
N ALA A 103 6.89 0.20 6.15
CA ALA A 103 7.25 1.53 6.64
C ALA A 103 8.40 1.47 7.66
N ALA A 104 8.46 0.41 8.47
CA ALA A 104 9.59 0.15 9.36
C ALA A 104 10.88 -0.13 8.56
N ALA A 105 10.79 -0.97 7.52
CA ALA A 105 11.91 -1.23 6.61
C ALA A 105 12.39 0.06 5.90
N LEU A 106 11.47 0.92 5.47
CA LEU A 106 11.78 2.20 4.85
C LEU A 106 12.55 3.12 5.82
N THR A 107 12.05 3.24 7.05
CA THR A 107 12.70 4.05 8.10
C THR A 107 14.12 3.53 8.38
N ALA A 108 14.29 2.21 8.46
CA ALA A 108 15.59 1.60 8.69
C ALA A 108 16.55 1.80 7.51
N ALA A 109 16.07 1.66 6.27
CA ALA A 109 16.86 1.86 5.05
C ALA A 109 17.36 3.31 4.93
N GLN A 110 16.48 4.29 5.19
CA GLN A 110 16.82 5.72 5.23
C GLN A 110 17.87 6.04 6.30
N ALA A 111 17.80 5.35 7.45
CA ALA A 111 18.76 5.48 8.53
C ALA A 111 20.06 4.68 8.31
N ARG A 112 20.20 3.96 7.18
CA ARG A 112 21.31 3.04 6.91
C ARG A 112 21.49 1.99 8.03
N ASN A 113 20.37 1.56 8.61
CA ASN A 113 20.32 0.62 9.72
C ASN A 113 20.01 -0.79 9.21
N LEU A 114 21.05 -1.57 8.93
CA LEU A 114 20.92 -2.92 8.39
C LEU A 114 20.13 -3.85 9.32
N ASP A 115 20.43 -3.84 10.62
CA ASP A 115 19.71 -4.65 11.62
C ASP A 115 18.21 -4.31 11.65
N GLY A 116 17.88 -3.02 11.51
CA GLY A 116 16.49 -2.58 11.41
C GLY A 116 15.78 -3.08 10.15
N VAL A 117 16.47 -3.12 9.00
CA VAL A 117 15.91 -3.69 7.76
C VAL A 117 15.70 -5.20 7.93
N PHE A 118 16.66 -5.89 8.54
CA PHE A 118 16.58 -7.32 8.81
C PHE A 118 15.39 -7.66 9.73
N GLU A 119 15.21 -6.90 10.82
CA GLU A 119 14.10 -7.10 11.75
C GLU A 119 12.73 -6.85 11.11
N ALA A 120 12.62 -5.79 10.30
CA ALA A 120 11.41 -5.55 9.51
C ALA A 120 11.15 -6.70 8.51
N GLY A 121 12.20 -7.28 7.93
CA GLY A 121 12.14 -8.49 7.11
C GLY A 121 11.58 -9.70 7.87
N ASN A 122 12.01 -9.94 9.12
CA ASN A 122 11.47 -11.02 9.95
C ASN A 122 9.97 -10.83 10.22
N THR A 123 9.57 -9.61 10.58
CA THR A 123 8.16 -9.28 10.78
C THR A 123 7.34 -9.52 9.50
N LEU A 124 7.87 -9.13 8.33
CA LEU A 124 7.22 -9.38 7.05
C LEU A 124 7.00 -10.86 6.77
N ILE A 125 7.94 -11.74 7.12
CA ILE A 125 7.77 -13.20 6.95
C ILE A 125 6.56 -13.68 7.74
N GLU A 126 6.45 -13.29 9.01
CA GLU A 126 5.34 -13.67 9.89
C GLU A 126 3.98 -13.18 9.33
N VAL A 127 3.93 -11.92 8.88
CA VAL A 127 2.73 -11.34 8.26
C VAL A 127 2.35 -12.07 6.98
N CYS A 128 3.33 -12.39 6.13
CA CYS A 128 3.10 -13.09 4.88
C CYS A 128 2.56 -14.50 5.13
N GLU A 129 3.12 -15.23 6.10
CA GLU A 129 2.65 -16.57 6.48
C GLU A 129 1.23 -16.51 7.03
N ALA A 130 0.97 -15.60 7.97
CA ALA A 130 -0.35 -15.42 8.57
C ALA A 130 -1.43 -15.04 7.55
N CYS A 131 -1.08 -14.27 6.51
CA CYS A 131 -2.02 -13.88 5.46
C CYS A 131 -2.22 -15.00 4.43
N HIS A 132 -1.13 -15.62 3.97
CA HIS A 132 -1.22 -16.65 2.94
C HIS A 132 -1.90 -17.92 3.43
N GLN A 133 -1.75 -18.29 4.70
CA GLN A 133 -2.34 -19.52 5.21
C GLN A 133 -3.86 -19.59 4.97
N PRO A 134 -4.70 -18.66 5.46
CA PRO A 134 -6.15 -18.69 5.20
C PRO A 134 -6.54 -18.25 3.79
N TYR A 135 -5.85 -17.27 3.19
CA TYR A 135 -6.33 -16.61 1.96
C TYR A 135 -5.73 -17.14 0.66
N ARG A 136 -4.63 -17.89 0.73
CA ARG A 136 -3.93 -18.41 -0.44
C ARG A 136 -3.82 -19.95 -0.40
N ASP A 137 -3.45 -20.49 0.75
CA ASP A 137 -3.00 -21.88 0.88
C ASP A 137 -4.07 -22.83 1.43
N GLY A 138 -5.29 -22.33 1.62
CA GLY A 138 -6.43 -23.15 2.09
C GLY A 138 -6.23 -23.70 3.50
N GLY A 139 -5.56 -22.94 4.36
CA GLY A 139 -5.27 -23.29 5.75
C GLY A 139 -3.97 -24.07 5.96
N ARG A 140 -3.21 -24.35 4.90
CA ARG A 140 -1.91 -25.04 5.00
C ARG A 140 -0.78 -24.07 5.36
N PRO A 141 0.32 -24.55 5.98
CA PRO A 141 1.55 -23.76 6.13
C PRO A 141 2.03 -23.24 4.77
N MET A 142 2.67 -22.06 4.78
CA MET A 142 3.13 -21.44 3.55
C MET A 142 4.11 -22.34 2.79
N GLY A 143 3.85 -22.57 1.51
CA GLY A 143 4.70 -23.34 0.62
C GLY A 143 4.31 -23.17 -0.84
N PRO A 144 4.89 -23.95 -1.77
CA PRO A 144 4.43 -23.98 -3.15
C PRO A 144 2.92 -24.25 -3.22
N GLN A 145 2.22 -23.52 -4.11
CA GLN A 145 0.78 -23.70 -4.29
C GLN A 145 0.46 -25.16 -4.68
N PRO A 146 -0.58 -25.79 -4.08
CA PRO A 146 -1.03 -27.11 -4.50
C PRO A 146 -1.38 -27.12 -6.00
N GLY A 147 -0.85 -28.08 -6.78
CA GLY A 147 -1.08 -28.18 -8.23
C GLY A 147 -0.22 -27.24 -9.10
N VAL A 148 0.87 -26.68 -8.55
CA VAL A 148 1.91 -25.98 -9.32
C VAL A 148 3.23 -26.76 -9.35
N ASP A 149 3.42 -27.70 -8.42
CA ASP A 149 4.57 -28.64 -8.34
C ASP A 149 4.45 -29.84 -9.31
N ASP A 150 3.29 -30.07 -9.91
CA ASP A 150 3.05 -31.18 -10.86
C ASP A 150 3.28 -30.81 -12.34
N ARG A 151 3.82 -29.62 -12.61
CA ARG A 151 4.10 -29.12 -13.97
C ARG A 151 5.59 -29.12 -14.33
N ARG A 152 6.32 -30.16 -13.93
CA ARG A 152 7.63 -30.52 -14.50
C ARG A 152 7.50 -31.72 -15.42
#